data_AF-A0A2N9NM09-F1
#
_entry.id   AF-A0A2N9NM09-F1
#
_cell.length_a   1.000
_cell.length_b   1.000
_cell.length_c   1.000
_cell.angle_alpha   90.00
_cell.angle_beta   90.00
_cell.angle_gamma   90.00
#
_symmetry.space_group_name_H-M   'P 1'
#
loop_
_entity.id
_entity.type
_entity.pdbx_description
1 polymer ?
#
loop_
_entity_poly.entity_id
_entity_poly.type
_entity_poly.pdbx_seq_one_letter_code
_entity_poly.pdbx_strand_id
1 'polypeptide(L)'
;MFTDTNSGRAEWWSLGDWKARSPSWALRREAAAGMILMLVCASLFAENGGTPESEGVNLGKWLQETEDTLAKVDSYTAVFHRIERVDGKLIPEEVTVFKFQRPFKVYMKWIRPFRGQESIYLDGTNHNKIRAHGSGLKRLVTVNLDPTGARAMENCRHPITEAGLHVLVGKISANVRRGLRAGELISKDHGEQMVYGRKTRQLEGILPKDPSTGYYCFRCIVDLDLETKMPIKTQIFDWDNQLVECYGYENLKLNPGLSGKDFDPKNPEYHF
;
A
#
# COMPACT_ATOMS: atom_id res chain seq x y z
N MET A 1 9.16 13.00 50.05
CA MET A 1 8.32 11.81 49.82
C MET A 1 7.21 12.23 48.86
N PHE A 2 6.84 11.36 47.91
CA PHE A 2 6.04 11.59 46.69
C PHE A 2 6.83 11.93 45.42
N THR A 3 7.36 10.86 44.84
CA THR A 3 7.36 10.59 43.39
C THR A 3 5.93 10.56 42.85
N ASP A 4 5.67 11.06 41.65
CA ASP A 4 5.39 10.18 40.51
C ASP A 4 5.34 10.91 39.15
N THR A 5 5.58 10.08 38.15
CA THR A 5 5.83 10.29 36.73
C THR A 5 4.53 10.46 35.93
N ASN A 6 4.56 11.26 34.85
CA ASN A 6 3.51 11.24 33.83
C ASN A 6 4.14 11.19 32.44
N SER A 7 4.22 9.98 31.88
CA SER A 7 4.56 9.74 30.47
C SER A 7 3.35 9.10 29.79
N GLY A 8 2.49 9.93 29.20
CA GLY A 8 1.32 9.51 28.46
C GLY A 8 1.70 9.04 27.06
N ARG A 9 1.78 7.73 26.88
CA ARG A 9 1.94 7.04 25.59
C ARG A 9 0.55 6.96 24.94
N ALA A 10 0.35 7.57 23.78
CA ALA A 10 -0.90 7.53 23.05
C ALA A 10 -1.01 6.21 22.25
N GLU A 11 -1.88 5.31 22.70
CA GLU A 11 -2.33 4.15 21.93
C GLU A 11 -3.62 4.51 21.19
N TRP A 12 -3.58 4.49 19.85
CA TRP A 12 -4.76 4.62 19.00
C TRP A 12 -4.62 3.73 17.77
N TRP A 13 -5.15 2.51 17.80
CA TRP A 13 -5.65 1.79 16.61
C TRP A 13 -6.72 0.79 17.07
N SER A 14 -7.99 1.21 17.02
CA SER A 14 -9.13 0.29 17.03
C SER A 14 -9.41 -0.08 15.57
N LEU A 15 -9.12 -1.31 15.21
CA LEU A 15 -9.42 -1.89 13.90
C LEU A 15 -10.94 -2.09 13.79
N GLY A 16 -11.56 -1.41 12.83
CA GLY A 16 -12.96 -1.60 12.48
C GLY A 16 -13.19 -3.00 11.90
N ASP A 17 -14.11 -3.74 12.52
CA ASP A 17 -14.60 -5.06 12.13
C ASP A 17 -15.21 -5.05 10.71
N TRP A 18 -14.48 -5.60 9.74
CA TRP A 18 -15.05 -6.08 8.49
C TRP A 18 -15.37 -7.59 8.65
N LYS A 19 -16.61 -7.91 8.99
CA LYS A 19 -17.11 -9.30 8.99
C LYS A 19 -17.55 -9.68 7.58
N ALA A 20 -16.71 -10.44 6.87
CA ALA A 20 -17.11 -11.14 5.66
C ALA A 20 -18.16 -12.24 5.99
N ARG A 21 -19.31 -12.21 5.33
CA ARG A 21 -20.32 -13.28 5.36
C ARG A 21 -19.92 -14.37 4.36
N SER A 22 -19.85 -15.62 4.80
CA SER A 22 -19.60 -16.80 3.95
C SER A 22 -20.92 -17.48 3.54
N PRO A 23 -20.96 -18.15 2.37
CA PRO A 23 -21.86 -19.28 2.14
C PRO A 23 -21.10 -20.61 2.13
N SER A 24 -21.66 -21.58 2.84
CA SER A 24 -21.21 -22.97 3.00
C SER A 24 -21.46 -23.83 1.76
N TRP A 25 -20.55 -24.77 1.47
CA TRP A 25 -20.90 -26.08 0.90
C TRP A 25 -19.92 -27.16 1.36
N ALA A 26 -20.45 -28.37 1.49
CA ALA A 26 -19.77 -29.54 2.02
C ALA A 26 -19.92 -30.74 1.06
N LEU A 27 -18.81 -31.49 0.93
CA LEU A 27 -18.67 -32.96 1.00
C LEU A 27 -18.87 -33.90 -0.23
N ARG A 28 -17.77 -34.67 -0.48
CA ARG A 28 -17.58 -36.14 -0.80
C ARG A 28 -16.95 -36.45 -2.18
N ARG A 29 -15.74 -37.05 -2.27
CA ARG A 29 -15.28 -38.49 -2.12
C ARG A 29 -15.80 -39.37 -3.29
N GLU A 30 -15.10 -40.25 -4.02
CA GLU A 30 -13.75 -40.90 -4.07
C GLU A 30 -13.43 -41.24 -5.57
N ALA A 31 -12.26 -41.73 -6.01
CA ALA A 31 -11.83 -43.13 -5.90
C ALA A 31 -10.36 -43.33 -6.37
N ALA A 32 -9.77 -44.41 -5.87
CA ALA A 32 -8.36 -44.79 -5.96
C ALA A 32 -8.04 -45.83 -7.06
N ALA A 33 -6.73 -46.06 -7.23
CA ALA A 33 -6.03 -47.33 -7.50
C ALA A 33 -5.32 -47.45 -8.87
N GLY A 34 -4.02 -47.78 -8.80
CA GLY A 34 -3.19 -48.19 -9.92
C GLY A 34 -1.69 -48.13 -9.64
N MET A 35 -1.19 -48.98 -8.74
CA MET A 35 0.25 -49.30 -8.62
C MET A 35 0.77 -49.91 -9.94
N ILE A 36 2.00 -49.57 -10.36
CA ILE A 36 3.01 -50.55 -10.81
C ILE A 36 4.40 -50.00 -10.49
N LEU A 37 5.16 -50.88 -9.85
CA LEU A 37 6.53 -50.79 -9.37
C LEU A 37 7.51 -51.19 -10.49
N MET A 38 8.55 -50.40 -10.75
CA MET A 38 9.82 -50.93 -11.28
C MET A 38 10.98 -50.27 -10.54
N LEU A 39 11.78 -51.11 -9.89
CA LEU A 39 12.92 -50.80 -9.04
C LEU A 39 14.22 -50.81 -9.85
N VAL A 40 15.04 -49.80 -9.56
CA VAL A 40 16.51 -49.83 -9.36
C VAL A 40 17.42 -49.97 -10.59
N CYS A 41 18.22 -48.90 -10.79
CA CYS A 41 19.68 -49.02 -10.78
C CYS A 41 20.29 -47.73 -10.19
N ALA A 42 20.95 -47.86 -9.03
CA ALA A 42 21.91 -46.91 -8.48
C ALA A 42 23.12 -46.82 -9.45
N SER A 43 23.94 -45.78 -9.54
CA SER A 43 24.45 -44.84 -8.53
C SER A 43 25.17 -43.69 -9.26
N LEU A 44 25.39 -42.57 -8.55
CA LEU A 44 26.52 -41.64 -8.72
C LEU A 44 26.51 -40.74 -9.97
N PHE A 45 25.68 -39.70 -9.93
CA PHE A 45 26.18 -38.33 -10.07
C PHE A 45 25.48 -37.49 -8.99
N ALA A 46 26.12 -37.44 -7.81
CA ALA A 46 25.89 -36.38 -6.85
C ALA A 46 26.64 -35.15 -7.36
N GLU A 47 26.07 -34.44 -8.34
CA GLU A 47 26.51 -33.10 -8.72
C GLU A 47 25.47 -32.11 -8.21
N ASN A 48 25.75 -31.59 -7.02
CA ASN A 48 25.38 -30.27 -6.51
C ASN A 48 24.08 -29.67 -7.06
N GLY A 49 22.97 -30.37 -6.84
CA GLY A 49 21.65 -29.75 -6.75
C GLY A 49 21.54 -28.98 -5.44
N GLY A 50 22.41 -27.99 -5.24
CA GLY A 50 22.16 -26.95 -4.27
C GLY A 50 20.91 -26.22 -4.75
N THR A 51 19.75 -26.52 -4.17
CA THR A 51 18.72 -25.49 -4.04
C THR A 51 19.44 -24.24 -3.57
N PRO A 52 19.37 -23.10 -4.27
CA PRO A 52 19.89 -21.87 -3.71
C PRO A 52 19.06 -21.63 -2.45
N GLU A 53 19.60 -22.03 -1.30
CA GLU A 53 19.27 -21.47 -0.02
C GLU A 53 19.44 -19.98 -0.24
N SER A 54 18.32 -19.27 -0.39
CA SER A 54 18.35 -17.83 -0.54
C SER A 54 19.11 -17.31 0.67
N GLU A 55 20.33 -16.82 0.49
CA GLU A 55 20.95 -15.94 1.46
C GLU A 55 19.88 -14.90 1.83
N GLY A 56 19.37 -15.01 3.04
CA GLY A 56 18.05 -14.52 3.39
C GLY A 56 17.91 -13.04 3.08
N VAL A 57 17.06 -12.74 2.12
CA VAL A 57 16.73 -11.37 1.74
C VAL A 57 16.17 -10.69 2.98
N ASN A 58 16.88 -9.70 3.49
CA ASN A 58 16.47 -9.00 4.69
C ASN A 58 15.45 -7.90 4.34
N LEU A 59 14.22 -8.31 4.01
CA LEU A 59 13.09 -7.40 3.76
C LEU A 59 12.87 -6.45 4.94
N GLY A 60 13.09 -6.92 6.18
CA GLY A 60 13.03 -6.08 7.38
C GLY A 60 14.02 -4.91 7.35
N LYS A 61 15.27 -5.15 6.93
CA LYS A 61 16.30 -4.11 6.80
C LYS A 61 15.92 -3.09 5.73
N TRP A 62 15.47 -3.53 4.56
CA TRP A 62 15.04 -2.62 3.48
C TRP A 62 13.88 -1.71 3.92
N LEU A 63 12.91 -2.26 4.65
CA LEU A 63 11.80 -1.47 5.18
C LEU A 63 12.25 -0.53 6.30
N GLN A 64 13.21 -0.92 7.14
CA GLN A 64 13.81 -0.01 8.13
C GLN A 64 14.50 1.18 7.44
N GLU A 65 15.30 0.95 6.40
CA GLU A 65 15.94 2.04 5.63
C GLU A 65 14.91 2.94 4.93
N THR A 66 13.80 2.36 4.49
CA THR A 66 12.64 3.09 3.94
C THR A 66 12.05 4.01 5.00
N GLU A 67 11.79 3.50 6.20
CA GLU A 67 11.24 4.26 7.32
C GLU A 67 12.17 5.38 7.76
N ASP A 68 13.48 5.10 7.88
CA ASP A 68 14.50 6.08 8.26
C ASP A 68 14.61 7.23 7.26
N THR A 69 14.44 6.92 5.97
CA THR A 69 14.41 7.94 4.92
C THR A 69 13.11 8.74 4.99
N LEU A 70 11.96 8.06 5.10
CA LEU A 70 10.64 8.69 5.13
C LEU A 70 10.44 9.57 6.37
N ALA A 71 11.11 9.27 7.49
CA ALA A 71 11.13 10.10 8.69
C ALA A 71 11.75 11.49 8.46
N LYS A 72 12.59 11.64 7.43
CA LYS A 72 13.23 12.91 7.01
C LYS A 72 12.46 13.62 5.88
N VAL A 73 11.31 13.07 5.47
CA VAL A 73 10.48 13.61 4.40
C VAL A 73 9.29 14.34 5.00
N ASP A 74 9.29 15.65 4.84
CA ASP A 74 8.20 16.53 5.25
C ASP A 74 7.17 16.70 4.14
N SER A 75 7.59 16.57 2.88
CA SER A 75 6.70 16.71 1.74
C SER A 75 7.18 15.91 0.53
N TYR A 76 6.28 15.57 -0.37
CA TYR A 76 6.65 15.00 -1.66
C TYR A 76 5.57 15.22 -2.70
N THR A 77 5.97 15.08 -3.96
CA THR A 77 5.04 15.05 -5.10
C THR A 77 5.28 13.81 -5.95
N ALA A 78 4.22 13.32 -6.60
CA ALA A 78 4.32 12.23 -7.57
C ALA A 78 3.19 12.34 -8.61
N VAL A 79 3.38 11.68 -9.75
CA VAL A 79 2.27 11.17 -10.54
C VAL A 79 1.87 9.84 -9.90
N PHE A 80 0.75 9.85 -9.20
CA PHE A 80 0.28 8.71 -8.42
C PHE A 80 -0.68 7.85 -9.24
N HIS A 81 -0.29 6.59 -9.43
CA HIS A 81 -1.05 5.54 -10.09
C HIS A 81 -1.75 4.70 -9.04
N ARG A 82 -3.05 4.46 -9.24
CA ARG A 82 -3.87 3.73 -8.29
C ARG A 82 -4.80 2.76 -9.01
N ILE A 83 -4.73 1.50 -8.62
CA ILE A 83 -5.68 0.45 -8.98
C ILE A 83 -6.14 -0.20 -7.69
N GLU A 84 -7.44 -0.35 -7.51
CA GLU A 84 -8.01 -0.98 -6.32
C GLU A 84 -9.13 -1.95 -6.67
N ARG A 85 -9.34 -2.96 -5.82
CA ARG A 85 -10.51 -3.82 -5.85
C ARG A 85 -11.53 -3.31 -4.84
N VAL A 86 -12.61 -2.72 -5.35
CA VAL A 86 -13.72 -2.17 -4.57
C VAL A 86 -14.94 -3.04 -4.85
N ASP A 87 -15.63 -3.48 -3.80
CA ASP A 87 -16.81 -4.36 -3.90
C ASP A 87 -16.60 -5.58 -4.83
N GLY A 88 -15.44 -6.22 -4.69
CA GLY A 88 -15.05 -7.40 -5.46
C GLY A 88 -14.58 -7.14 -6.90
N LYS A 89 -14.63 -5.89 -7.38
CA LYS A 89 -14.27 -5.53 -8.76
C LYS A 89 -13.01 -4.69 -8.81
N LEU A 90 -12.10 -5.05 -9.72
CA LEU A 90 -10.94 -4.21 -10.02
C LEU A 90 -11.42 -3.00 -10.83
N ILE A 91 -11.28 -1.80 -10.26
CA ILE A 91 -11.68 -0.56 -10.94
C ILE A 91 -10.60 -0.14 -11.95
N PRO A 92 -10.94 0.68 -12.96
CA PRO A 92 -9.95 1.25 -13.87
C PRO A 92 -8.87 2.03 -13.13
N GLU A 93 -7.65 2.01 -13.66
CA GLU A 93 -6.53 2.76 -13.09
C GLU A 93 -6.82 4.27 -13.07
N GLU A 94 -6.66 4.86 -11.90
CA GLU A 94 -6.63 6.30 -11.71
C GLU A 94 -5.19 6.80 -11.70
N VAL A 95 -4.97 7.93 -12.39
CA VAL A 95 -3.68 8.62 -12.38
C VAL A 95 -3.90 10.05 -11.96
N THR A 96 -3.15 10.48 -10.96
CA THR A 96 -3.33 11.78 -10.31
C THR A 96 -2.01 12.51 -10.13
N VAL A 97 -2.01 13.84 -10.24
CA VAL A 97 -0.97 14.65 -9.63
C VAL A 97 -1.23 14.62 -8.12
N PHE A 98 -0.24 14.15 -7.36
CA PHE A 98 -0.34 13.97 -5.92
C PHE A 98 0.67 14.86 -5.21
N LYS A 99 0.22 15.60 -4.20
CA LYS A 99 1.08 16.37 -3.29
C LYS A 99 0.75 15.98 -1.85
N PHE A 100 1.78 15.74 -1.06
CA PHE A 100 1.67 15.52 0.38
C PHE A 100 2.62 16.43 1.13
N GLN A 101 2.19 16.94 2.28
CA GLN A 101 3.03 17.69 3.21
C GLN A 101 2.61 17.40 4.67
N ARG A 102 3.56 17.46 5.61
CA ARG A 102 3.34 17.49 7.06
C ARG A 102 3.15 18.93 7.59
N PRO A 103 2.31 19.19 8.61
CA PRO A 103 1.31 18.26 9.18
C PRO A 103 0.31 17.84 8.09
N PHE A 104 -0.44 16.74 8.27
CA PHE A 104 -1.12 16.00 7.19
C PHE A 104 -1.94 16.89 6.23
N LYS A 105 -1.39 17.16 5.04
CA LYS A 105 -2.04 17.85 3.93
C LYS A 105 -1.91 17.02 2.66
N VAL A 106 -2.99 16.93 1.91
CA VAL A 106 -3.07 16.19 0.65
C VAL A 106 -3.73 17.07 -0.39
N TYR A 107 -3.13 17.13 -1.58
CA TYR A 107 -3.77 17.63 -2.78
C TYR A 107 -3.69 16.56 -3.87
N MET A 108 -4.82 16.36 -4.55
CA MET A 108 -4.93 15.44 -5.68
C MET A 108 -5.63 16.12 -6.85
N LYS A 109 -5.09 15.93 -8.05
CA LYS A 109 -5.74 16.32 -9.31
C LYS A 109 -5.72 15.17 -10.28
N TRP A 110 -6.90 14.74 -10.72
CA TRP A 110 -7.03 13.59 -11.60
C TRP A 110 -6.64 13.96 -13.03
N ILE A 111 -5.70 13.18 -13.58
CA ILE A 111 -5.30 13.18 -14.99
C ILE A 111 -6.26 12.29 -15.77
N ARG A 112 -6.55 11.08 -15.25
CA ARG A 112 -7.52 10.12 -15.79
C ARG A 112 -8.06 9.19 -14.69
N PRO A 113 -9.27 8.60 -14.85
CA PRO A 113 -10.23 8.91 -15.91
C PRO A 113 -10.98 10.24 -15.67
N PHE A 114 -10.98 10.74 -14.43
CA PHE A 114 -11.74 11.93 -14.02
C PHE A 114 -10.99 13.23 -14.28
N ARG A 115 -10.55 13.46 -15.52
CA ARG A 115 -9.70 14.61 -15.89
C ARG A 115 -10.24 15.94 -15.34
N GLY A 116 -9.42 16.61 -14.52
CA GLY A 116 -9.74 17.91 -13.93
C GLY A 116 -10.58 17.87 -12.65
N GLN A 117 -10.91 16.69 -12.11
CA GLN A 117 -11.34 16.57 -10.71
C GLN A 117 -10.18 16.97 -9.78
N GLU A 118 -10.47 17.70 -8.71
CA GLU A 118 -9.48 18.11 -7.71
C GLU A 118 -10.01 17.89 -6.29
N SER A 119 -9.10 17.62 -5.36
CA SER A 119 -9.40 17.46 -3.94
C SER A 119 -8.28 18.00 -3.09
N ILE A 120 -8.64 18.75 -2.05
CA ILE A 120 -7.76 19.29 -1.02
C ILE A 120 -8.25 18.80 0.33
N TYR A 121 -7.34 18.25 1.13
CA TYR A 121 -7.57 17.90 2.53
C TYR A 121 -6.40 18.41 3.37
N LEU A 122 -6.69 19.15 4.45
CA LEU A 122 -5.70 19.51 5.46
C LEU A 122 -6.29 19.17 6.82
N ASP A 123 -5.59 18.34 7.57
CA ASP A 123 -5.99 17.90 8.89
C ASP A 123 -6.15 19.08 9.86
N GLY A 124 -7.21 19.07 10.65
CA GLY A 124 -7.58 20.16 11.56
C GLY A 124 -8.21 21.38 10.89
N THR A 125 -8.42 21.38 9.57
CA THR A 125 -9.02 22.51 8.83
C THR A 125 -10.34 22.12 8.19
N ASN A 126 -11.17 23.11 7.79
CA ASN A 126 -12.43 22.87 7.08
C ASN A 126 -13.34 21.83 7.77
N HIS A 127 -13.34 21.79 9.11
CA HIS A 127 -14.05 20.78 9.90
C HIS A 127 -13.65 19.33 9.52
N ASN A 128 -12.38 19.09 9.19
CA ASN A 128 -11.84 17.83 8.67
C ASN A 128 -12.57 17.31 7.43
N LYS A 129 -13.07 18.22 6.58
CA LYS A 129 -13.72 17.86 5.32
C LYS A 129 -12.81 18.09 4.14
N ILE A 130 -12.98 17.25 3.12
CA ILE A 130 -12.34 17.40 1.82
C ILE A 130 -13.02 18.54 1.08
N ARG A 131 -12.26 19.53 0.61
CA ARG A 131 -12.72 20.50 -0.39
C ARG A 131 -12.52 19.87 -1.77
N ALA A 132 -13.59 19.63 -2.53
CA ALA A 132 -13.52 18.89 -3.79
C ALA A 132 -14.47 19.44 -4.85
N HIS A 133 -14.11 19.27 -6.13
CA HIS A 133 -15.02 19.44 -7.26
C HIS A 133 -14.81 18.31 -8.28
N GLY A 134 -15.83 18.01 -9.08
CA GLY A 134 -15.77 16.94 -10.08
C GLY A 134 -15.12 17.37 -11.40
N SER A 135 -15.23 16.50 -12.41
CA SER A 135 -14.81 16.76 -13.79
C SER A 135 -15.93 17.36 -14.66
N GLY A 136 -15.58 17.94 -15.81
CA GLY A 136 -16.54 18.53 -16.75
C GLY A 136 -17.37 19.65 -16.10
N LEU A 137 -18.69 19.67 -16.33
CA LEU A 137 -19.60 20.66 -15.72
C LEU A 137 -19.61 20.58 -14.18
N LYS A 138 -19.27 19.42 -13.58
CA LYS A 138 -19.20 19.25 -12.12
C LYS A 138 -18.03 20.02 -11.48
N ARG A 139 -17.12 20.59 -12.28
CA ARG A 139 -16.05 21.48 -11.81
C ARG A 139 -16.57 22.85 -11.37
N LEU A 140 -17.75 23.25 -11.81
CA LEU A 140 -18.36 24.54 -11.43
C LEU A 140 -18.94 24.55 -10.00
N VAL A 141 -19.00 23.39 -9.33
CA VAL A 141 -19.59 23.24 -8.01
C VAL A 141 -18.59 22.59 -7.07
N THR A 142 -18.05 23.40 -6.16
CA THR A 142 -17.13 22.93 -5.13
C THR A 142 -17.87 22.61 -3.83
N VAL A 143 -17.69 21.39 -3.35
CA VAL A 143 -18.35 20.83 -2.17
C VAL A 143 -17.36 20.54 -1.05
N ASN A 144 -17.89 20.39 0.17
CA ASN A 144 -17.15 19.87 1.33
C ASN A 144 -17.66 18.46 1.64
N LEU A 145 -16.80 17.45 1.50
CA LEU A 145 -17.14 16.04 1.69
C LEU A 145 -16.55 15.53 3.00
N ASP A 146 -17.32 14.70 3.71
CA ASP A 146 -16.78 13.87 4.78
C ASP A 146 -15.79 12.85 4.17
N PRO A 147 -14.53 12.75 4.66
CA PRO A 147 -13.54 11.82 4.11
C PRO A 147 -13.97 10.35 4.12
N THR A 148 -14.86 9.97 5.04
CA THR A 148 -15.38 8.60 5.17
C THR A 148 -16.78 8.44 4.56
N GLY A 149 -17.38 9.52 4.07
CA GLY A 149 -18.70 9.52 3.48
C GLY A 149 -18.73 8.81 2.12
N ALA A 150 -19.87 8.20 1.78
CA ALA A 150 -20.04 7.38 0.57
C ALA A 150 -19.56 8.04 -0.73
N ARG A 151 -19.73 9.37 -0.86
CA ARG A 151 -19.27 10.11 -2.05
C ARG A 151 -17.75 10.32 -2.11
N ALA A 152 -17.09 10.47 -0.96
CA ALA A 152 -15.62 10.58 -0.92
C ALA A 152 -14.95 9.22 -1.10
N MET A 153 -15.61 8.17 -0.64
CA MET A 153 -15.16 6.77 -0.74
C MET A 153 -15.57 6.11 -2.06
N GLU A 154 -16.25 6.81 -2.97
CA GLU A 154 -16.62 6.28 -4.27
C GLU A 154 -15.36 5.85 -5.04
N ASN A 155 -15.30 4.58 -5.44
CA ASN A 155 -14.15 3.98 -6.11
C ASN A 155 -12.85 4.00 -5.28
N CYS A 156 -12.94 3.95 -3.95
CA CYS A 156 -11.77 3.92 -3.08
C CYS A 156 -11.96 2.99 -1.88
N ARG A 157 -10.89 2.32 -1.46
CA ARG A 157 -10.83 1.46 -0.26
C ARG A 157 -10.45 2.23 1.00
N HIS A 158 -9.74 3.35 0.85
CA HIS A 158 -9.18 4.12 1.96
C HIS A 158 -9.60 5.59 1.88
N PRO A 159 -9.96 6.24 3.00
CA PRO A 159 -10.23 7.67 2.98
C PRO A 159 -8.96 8.47 2.62
N ILE A 160 -9.12 9.72 2.16
CA ILE A 160 -7.96 10.58 1.86
C ILE A 160 -7.06 10.82 3.08
N THR A 161 -7.59 10.65 4.30
CA THR A 161 -6.88 10.69 5.58
C THR A 161 -5.89 9.55 5.76
N GLU A 162 -5.93 8.54 4.88
CA GLU A 162 -5.00 7.41 4.83
C GLU A 162 -4.08 7.47 3.61
N ALA A 163 -4.09 8.57 2.84
CA ALA A 163 -3.30 8.70 1.64
C ALA A 163 -1.80 8.90 1.94
N GLY A 164 -0.96 8.23 1.15
CA GLY A 164 0.45 8.54 1.03
C GLY A 164 1.41 7.49 1.58
N LEU A 165 2.70 7.71 1.30
CA LEU A 165 3.80 6.79 1.60
C LEU A 165 3.89 6.40 3.08
N HIS A 166 3.59 7.32 4.00
CA HIS A 166 3.70 7.05 5.44
C HIS A 166 2.67 6.02 5.94
N VAL A 167 1.45 6.05 5.42
CA VAL A 167 0.43 5.04 5.74
C VAL A 167 0.77 3.72 5.06
N LEU A 168 1.16 3.76 3.78
CA LEU A 168 1.53 2.56 3.02
C LEU A 168 2.70 1.81 3.67
N VAL A 169 3.81 2.51 3.91
CA VAL A 169 5.01 1.95 4.54
C VAL A 169 4.69 1.47 5.95
N GLY A 170 3.93 2.25 6.73
CA GLY A 170 3.50 1.84 8.07
C GLY A 170 2.72 0.51 8.08
N LYS A 171 1.77 0.34 7.16
CA LYS A 171 1.00 -0.92 7.00
C LYS A 171 1.92 -2.07 6.60
N ILE A 172 2.80 -1.89 5.62
CA ILE A 172 3.73 -2.95 5.16
C ILE A 172 4.69 -3.35 6.28
N SER A 173 5.38 -2.38 6.89
CA SER A 173 6.36 -2.62 7.96
C SER A 173 5.73 -3.28 9.19
N ALA A 174 4.52 -2.87 9.59
CA ALA A 174 3.84 -3.49 10.73
C ALA A 174 3.58 -4.99 10.49
N ASN A 175 3.10 -5.34 9.29
CA ASN A 175 2.84 -6.73 8.91
C ASN A 175 4.13 -7.55 8.76
N VAL A 176 5.17 -6.97 8.13
CA VAL A 176 6.48 -7.63 8.00
C VAL A 176 7.12 -7.88 9.36
N ARG A 177 7.19 -6.88 10.24
CA ARG A 177 7.75 -7.05 11.59
C ARG A 177 6.96 -8.08 12.40
N ARG A 178 5.63 -8.11 12.26
CA ARG A 178 4.78 -9.12 12.90
C ARG A 178 5.10 -10.53 12.38
N GLY A 179 5.13 -10.72 11.07
CA GLY A 179 5.44 -12.00 10.45
C GLY A 179 6.85 -12.50 10.76
N LEU A 180 7.84 -11.60 10.80
CA LEU A 180 9.21 -11.92 11.22
C LEU A 180 9.26 -12.43 12.67
N ARG A 181 8.61 -11.73 13.61
CA ARG A 181 8.57 -12.15 15.03
C ARG A 181 7.88 -13.50 15.23
N ALA A 182 6.87 -13.79 14.42
CA ALA A 182 6.13 -15.05 14.47
C ALA A 182 6.81 -16.20 13.71
N GLY A 183 7.84 -15.93 12.91
CA GLY A 183 8.43 -16.94 12.01
C GLY A 183 7.52 -17.32 10.83
N GLU A 184 6.56 -16.46 10.49
CA GLU A 184 5.51 -16.71 9.50
C GLU A 184 5.77 -16.02 8.14
N LEU A 185 6.74 -15.10 8.09
CA LEU A 185 7.07 -14.36 6.88
C LEU A 185 8.05 -15.14 6.00
N ILE A 186 7.64 -15.39 4.75
CA ILE A 186 8.55 -15.78 3.67
C ILE A 186 8.89 -14.53 2.88
N SER A 187 10.18 -14.25 2.73
CA SER A 187 10.68 -13.12 1.92
C SER A 187 11.33 -13.64 0.64
N LYS A 188 11.07 -12.98 -0.49
CA LYS A 188 11.74 -13.25 -1.77
C LYS A 188 12.29 -11.96 -2.35
N ASP A 189 13.38 -12.08 -3.09
CA ASP A 189 14.00 -11.00 -3.83
C ASP A 189 14.03 -11.37 -5.30
N HIS A 190 13.34 -10.55 -6.09
CA HIS A 190 13.18 -10.73 -7.53
C HIS A 190 14.22 -9.93 -8.33
N GLY A 191 15.26 -9.43 -7.66
CA GLY A 191 16.35 -8.71 -8.27
C GLY A 191 16.02 -7.26 -8.58
N GLU A 192 16.85 -6.67 -9.43
CA GLU A 192 16.69 -5.28 -9.85
C GLU A 192 15.62 -5.17 -10.94
N GLN A 193 14.81 -4.12 -10.89
CA GLN A 193 13.77 -3.81 -11.88
C GLN A 193 13.88 -2.35 -12.32
N MET A 194 13.30 -2.02 -13.48
CA MET A 194 13.10 -0.64 -13.93
C MET A 194 11.61 -0.31 -13.84
N VAL A 195 11.26 0.62 -12.95
CA VAL A 195 9.86 1.02 -12.70
C VAL A 195 9.77 2.54 -12.78
N TYR A 196 8.91 3.06 -13.66
CA TYR A 196 8.75 4.50 -13.90
C TYR A 196 10.08 5.25 -14.11
N GLY A 197 11.02 4.62 -14.82
CA GLY A 197 12.35 5.19 -15.10
C GLY A 197 13.33 5.15 -13.93
N ARG A 198 12.98 4.51 -12.80
CA ARG A 198 13.86 4.34 -11.64
C ARG A 198 14.34 2.89 -11.50
N LYS A 199 15.59 2.73 -11.04
CA LYS A 199 16.18 1.43 -10.75
C LYS A 199 15.77 1.01 -9.34
N THR A 200 15.02 -0.08 -9.22
CA THR A 200 14.46 -0.57 -7.96
C THR A 200 15.00 -1.97 -7.62
N ARG A 201 14.87 -2.38 -6.36
CA ARG A 201 14.94 -3.79 -5.93
C ARG A 201 13.51 -4.27 -5.68
N GLN A 202 13.11 -5.35 -6.33
CA GLN A 202 11.78 -5.91 -6.13
C GLN A 202 11.80 -6.97 -5.04
N LEU A 203 11.09 -6.71 -3.95
CA LEU A 203 10.98 -7.59 -2.81
C LEU A 203 9.54 -8.05 -2.64
N GLU A 204 9.36 -9.30 -2.21
CA GLU A 204 8.06 -9.89 -1.96
C GLU A 204 8.00 -10.47 -0.54
N GLY A 205 6.96 -10.10 0.20
CA GLY A 205 6.60 -10.72 1.46
C GLY A 205 5.35 -11.59 1.29
N ILE A 206 5.43 -12.83 1.77
CA ILE A 206 4.33 -13.79 1.77
C ILE A 206 4.06 -14.19 3.23
N LEU A 207 2.82 -14.02 3.65
CA LEU A 207 2.30 -14.31 4.98
C LEU A 207 1.34 -15.52 4.91
N PRO A 208 0.84 -16.04 6.04
CA PRO A 208 -0.09 -17.17 6.02
C PRO A 208 -1.32 -16.90 5.14
N LYS A 209 -1.70 -17.90 4.34
CA LYS A 209 -2.88 -17.86 3.46
C LYS A 209 -4.18 -18.11 4.23
N ASP A 210 -4.35 -17.40 5.35
CA ASP A 210 -5.52 -17.47 6.22
C ASP A 210 -5.95 -16.05 6.68
N PRO A 211 -7.13 -15.56 6.27
CA PRO A 211 -7.64 -14.25 6.66
C PRO A 211 -7.88 -14.09 8.16
N SER A 212 -8.04 -15.18 8.90
CA SER A 212 -8.28 -15.12 10.35
C SER A 212 -7.04 -14.70 11.16
N THR A 213 -5.87 -14.73 10.53
CA THR A 213 -4.60 -14.30 11.13
C THR A 213 -4.54 -12.80 11.41
N GLY A 214 -5.41 -11.99 10.80
CA GLY A 214 -5.43 -10.54 11.01
C GLY A 214 -4.23 -9.81 10.41
N TYR A 215 -3.49 -10.45 9.49
CA TYR A 215 -2.61 -9.71 8.59
C TYR A 215 -3.41 -8.86 7.61
N TYR A 216 -2.80 -7.82 7.07
CA TYR A 216 -3.45 -6.96 6.07
C TYR A 216 -3.70 -7.67 4.74
N CYS A 217 -2.79 -8.58 4.37
CA CYS A 217 -2.80 -9.27 3.09
C CYS A 217 -2.04 -10.59 3.20
N PHE A 218 -2.28 -11.50 2.25
CA PHE A 218 -1.50 -12.72 2.11
C PHE A 218 -0.13 -12.44 1.48
N ARG A 219 -0.07 -11.52 0.52
CA ARG A 219 1.12 -11.30 -0.29
C ARG A 219 1.26 -9.85 -0.69
N CYS A 220 2.46 -9.31 -0.55
CA CYS A 220 2.82 -7.95 -0.90
C CYS A 220 4.11 -7.98 -1.73
N ILE A 221 4.10 -7.32 -2.89
CA ILE A 221 5.30 -7.06 -3.68
C ILE A 221 5.57 -5.57 -3.65
N VAL A 222 6.81 -5.18 -3.36
CA VAL A 222 7.24 -3.79 -3.33
C VAL A 222 8.51 -3.60 -4.16
N ASP A 223 8.48 -2.62 -5.05
CA ASP A 223 9.64 -2.15 -5.80
C ASP A 223 10.22 -0.95 -5.05
N LEU A 224 11.31 -1.17 -4.30
CA LEU A 224 12.00 -0.13 -3.53
C LEU A 224 13.11 0.50 -4.36
N ASP A 225 13.11 1.82 -4.45
CA ASP A 225 14.12 2.57 -5.18
C ASP A 225 15.53 2.33 -4.60
N LEU A 226 16.51 2.05 -5.45
CA LEU A 226 17.87 1.77 -4.97
C LEU A 226 18.56 3.00 -4.37
N GLU A 227 18.23 4.20 -4.85
CA GLU A 227 18.83 5.46 -4.42
C GLU A 227 18.16 5.99 -3.14
N THR A 228 16.83 6.13 -3.14
CA THR A 228 16.06 6.77 -2.08
C THR A 228 15.42 5.79 -1.09
N LYS A 229 15.45 4.48 -1.38
CA LYS A 229 14.75 3.44 -0.62
C LYS A 229 13.22 3.57 -0.60
N MET A 230 12.63 4.57 -1.24
CA MET A 230 11.18 4.75 -1.27
C MET A 230 10.48 3.67 -2.12
N PRO A 231 9.26 3.24 -1.75
CA PRO A 231 8.48 2.38 -2.62
C PRO A 231 8.02 3.17 -3.85
N ILE A 232 8.41 2.68 -5.03
CA ILE A 232 8.00 3.24 -6.33
C ILE A 232 6.75 2.54 -6.85
N LYS A 233 6.61 1.24 -6.56
CA LYS A 233 5.40 0.48 -6.83
C LYS A 233 5.14 -0.53 -5.72
N THR A 234 3.88 -0.73 -5.38
CA THR A 234 3.45 -1.73 -4.40
C THR A 234 2.23 -2.44 -4.92
N GLN A 235 2.23 -3.76 -4.84
CA GLN A 235 1.12 -4.63 -5.22
C GLN A 235 0.72 -5.50 -4.03
N ILE A 236 -0.56 -5.49 -3.68
CA ILE A 236 -1.09 -6.16 -2.51
C ILE A 236 -2.16 -7.15 -2.97
N PHE A 237 -2.05 -8.39 -2.49
CA PHE A 237 -2.93 -9.49 -2.86
C PHE A 237 -3.65 -10.07 -1.64
N ASP A 238 -4.93 -10.37 -1.81
CA ASP A 238 -5.72 -11.05 -0.79
C ASP A 238 -5.34 -12.53 -0.63
N TRP A 239 -6.03 -13.21 0.28
CA TRP A 239 -5.87 -14.62 0.57
C TRP A 239 -6.29 -15.56 -0.57
N ASP A 240 -6.98 -15.08 -1.59
CA ASP A 240 -7.23 -15.81 -2.84
C ASP A 240 -6.16 -15.52 -3.90
N ASN A 241 -5.13 -14.77 -3.53
CA ASN A 241 -4.05 -14.28 -4.38
C ASN A 241 -4.54 -13.37 -5.52
N GLN A 242 -5.66 -12.69 -5.32
CA GLN A 242 -6.17 -11.69 -6.26
C GLN A 242 -5.56 -10.33 -5.94
N LEU A 243 -5.26 -9.54 -6.98
CA LEU A 243 -4.82 -8.17 -6.78
C LEU A 243 -5.94 -7.34 -6.13
N VAL A 244 -5.61 -6.71 -5.00
CA VAL A 244 -6.51 -5.84 -4.23
C VAL A 244 -6.10 -4.39 -4.37
N GLU A 245 -4.80 -4.10 -4.31
CA GLU A 245 -4.27 -2.73 -4.44
C GLU A 245 -3.00 -2.75 -5.27
N CYS A 246 -2.86 -1.80 -6.19
CA CYS A 246 -1.60 -1.48 -6.84
C CYS A 246 -1.41 0.03 -6.82
N TYR A 247 -0.34 0.47 -6.14
CA TYR A 247 0.03 1.87 -6.00
C TYR A 247 1.36 2.12 -6.69
N GLY A 248 1.46 3.20 -7.45
CA GLY A 248 2.68 3.62 -8.13
C GLY A 248 2.97 5.10 -7.94
N TYR A 249 4.23 5.44 -7.68
CA TYR A 249 4.70 6.81 -7.49
C TYR A 249 5.68 7.17 -8.60
N GLU A 250 5.15 7.48 -9.79
CA GLU A 250 5.95 7.96 -10.92
C GLU A 250 6.45 9.39 -10.64
N ASN A 251 7.69 9.69 -11.05
CA ASN A 251 8.31 11.01 -10.85
C ASN A 251 8.25 11.49 -9.38
N LEU A 252 8.51 10.58 -8.44
CA LEU A 252 8.54 10.88 -7.01
C LEU A 252 9.66 11.89 -6.70
N LYS A 253 9.29 13.02 -6.10
CA LYS A 253 10.23 14.05 -5.64
C LYS A 253 10.03 14.28 -4.16
N LEU A 254 11.07 14.01 -3.38
CA LEU A 254 11.08 14.22 -1.92
C LEU A 254 11.49 15.66 -1.60
N ASN A 255 10.83 16.25 -0.61
CA ASN A 255 11.03 17.62 -0.14
C ASN A 255 11.17 18.68 -1.26
N PRO A 256 10.23 18.78 -2.22
CA PRO A 256 10.38 19.67 -3.37
C PRO A 256 10.11 21.15 -3.06
N GLY A 257 9.99 21.54 -1.79
CA GLY A 257 9.74 22.92 -1.37
C GLY A 257 8.27 23.34 -1.44
N LEU A 258 7.32 22.44 -1.16
CA LEU A 258 5.89 22.78 -1.10
C LEU A 258 5.60 23.84 -0.03
N SER A 259 4.66 24.73 -0.34
CA SER A 259 4.24 25.83 0.54
C SER A 259 2.75 25.75 0.86
N GLY A 260 2.26 26.66 1.71
CA GLY A 260 0.82 26.78 1.98
C GLY A 260 -0.03 27.01 0.71
N LYS A 261 0.54 27.68 -0.30
CA LYS A 261 -0.13 27.94 -1.59
C LYS A 261 -0.46 26.64 -2.33
N ASP A 262 0.32 25.59 -2.15
CA ASP A 262 0.08 24.28 -2.77
C ASP A 262 -1.16 23.56 -2.22
N PHE A 263 -1.71 24.04 -1.10
CA PHE A 263 -2.88 23.48 -0.43
C PHE A 263 -3.96 24.53 -0.20
N ASP A 264 -3.88 25.68 -0.87
CA ASP A 264 -4.90 26.74 -0.81
C ASP A 264 -5.89 26.56 -1.98
N PRO A 265 -7.19 26.38 -1.71
CA PRO A 265 -8.22 26.37 -2.75
C PRO A 265 -8.23 27.63 -3.63
N LYS A 266 -7.70 28.76 -3.14
CA LYS A 266 -7.59 30.02 -3.89
C LYS A 266 -6.37 30.10 -4.81
N ASN A 267 -5.54 29.05 -4.88
CA ASN A 267 -4.41 29.02 -5.80
C ASN A 267 -4.93 29.15 -7.26
N PRO A 268 -4.48 30.14 -8.04
CA PRO A 268 -4.98 30.38 -9.40
C PRO A 268 -4.70 29.23 -10.39
N GLU A 269 -3.79 28.30 -10.04
CA GLU A 269 -3.54 27.08 -10.82
C GLU A 269 -4.59 25.98 -10.57
N TYR A 270 -5.38 26.12 -9.50
CA TYR A 270 -6.46 25.22 -9.13
C TYR A 270 -7.80 25.81 -9.54
N HIS A 271 -8.86 25.02 -9.42
CA HIS A 271 -10.14 25.38 -10.00
C HIS A 271 -11.32 25.19 -9.04
N PHE A 272 -11.10 25.54 -7.77
CA PHE A 272 -12.08 25.48 -6.67
C PHE A 272 -12.99 26.69 -6.58
#